data_AF-A0A1F5EXW9-F1
#
_entry.id   AF-A0A1F5EXW9-F1
#
_cell.length_a   1.000
_cell.length_b   1.000
_cell.length_c   1.000
_cell.angle_alpha   90.00
_cell.angle_beta   90.00
_cell.angle_gamma   90.00
#
_symmetry.space_group_name_H-M   'P 1'
#
loop_
_entity.id
_entity.type
_entity.pdbx_description
1 polymer ?
#
loop_
_entity_poly.entity_id
_entity_poly.type
_entity_poly.pdbx_seq_one_letter_code
_entity_poly.pdbx_strand_id
1 'polypeptide(L)'
;MTKTQKFLKNIQAISIAPPENIIRILELIDNNKPITFFSWKMFGIKMTQKGLIANPSFDTDEADKYIIKEKNFIKTLLKLEINFKYIKLIPNELPKVFFGVNLPKESTSFAVNVSRYFKKIYPKTKVIKLSELLSNRPLALVYQKAFAKGQTENIDPKKFAKEKLSRSTYYSDEPLSNEKGTILAQKAFGLFSAETAIIFKYITNPVLLAGARSIDTYKYKFSKYPKDRPILPILFVL
;
A
#
# COMPACT_ATOMS: atom_id res chain seq x y z
N MET A 1 -2.40 26.42 23.09
CA MET A 1 -2.58 25.55 21.91
C MET A 1 -2.88 24.12 22.34
N THR A 2 -4.02 23.57 21.90
CA THR A 2 -4.42 22.17 22.12
C THR A 2 -3.45 21.19 21.42
N LYS A 3 -3.50 19.90 21.80
CA LYS A 3 -2.73 18.81 21.16
C LYS A 3 -2.95 18.79 19.64
N THR A 4 -4.19 19.00 19.23
CA THR A 4 -4.68 19.06 17.84
C THR A 4 -4.19 20.31 17.10
N GLN A 5 -4.20 21.48 17.73
CA GLN A 5 -3.62 22.69 17.16
C GLN A 5 -2.09 22.56 16.97
N LYS A 6 -1.40 21.94 17.94
CA LYS A 6 0.04 21.62 17.82
C LYS A 6 0.29 20.64 16.67
N PHE A 7 -0.55 19.61 16.54
CA PHE A 7 -0.45 18.62 15.45
C PHE A 7 -0.64 19.28 14.08
N LEU A 8 -1.72 20.04 13.89
CA LEU A 8 -2.02 20.74 12.63
C LEU A 8 -0.87 21.65 12.18
N LYS A 9 -0.33 22.45 13.10
CA LYS A 9 0.81 23.33 12.82
C LYS A 9 2.04 22.56 12.31
N ASN A 10 2.29 21.36 12.84
CA ASN A 10 3.42 20.54 12.41
C ASN A 10 3.15 19.79 11.09
N ILE A 11 1.90 19.40 10.81
CA ILE A 11 1.56 18.56 9.65
C ILE A 11 1.33 19.34 8.37
N GLN A 12 0.81 20.56 8.45
CA GLN A 12 0.69 21.47 7.29
C GLN A 12 2.05 21.70 6.60
N ALA A 13 3.16 21.57 7.32
CA ALA A 13 4.52 21.66 6.78
C ALA A 13 5.02 20.36 6.08
N ILE A 14 4.40 19.20 6.32
CA ILE A 14 4.95 17.88 5.91
C ILE A 14 4.25 17.35 4.64
N SER A 15 3.00 17.75 4.36
CA SER A 15 2.19 17.33 3.19
C SER A 15 2.26 15.82 2.95
N ILE A 16 1.95 15.03 3.99
CA ILE A 16 2.15 13.57 4.03
C ILE A 16 0.86 12.76 4.05
N ALA A 17 -0.27 13.41 4.31
CA ALA A 17 -1.58 12.80 4.27
C ALA A 17 -2.49 13.64 3.34
N PRO A 18 -3.38 13.01 2.57
CA PRO A 18 -4.47 13.71 1.92
C PRO A 18 -5.25 14.56 2.94
N PRO A 19 -5.71 15.77 2.59
CA PRO A 19 -6.44 16.65 3.51
C PRO A 19 -7.61 15.96 4.21
N GLU A 20 -8.26 15.01 3.53
CA GLU A 20 -9.41 14.27 4.04
C GLU A 20 -9.02 13.35 5.22
N ASN A 21 -7.78 12.82 5.21
CA ASN A 21 -7.26 12.03 6.33
C ASN A 21 -6.95 12.88 7.56
N ILE A 22 -6.68 14.18 7.38
CA ILE A 22 -6.29 15.06 8.47
C ILE A 22 -7.46 15.19 9.46
N ILE A 23 -8.68 15.45 8.99
CA ILE A 23 -9.87 15.62 9.85
C ILE A 23 -10.06 14.41 10.77
N ARG A 24 -10.07 13.20 10.20
CA ARG A 24 -10.18 11.96 10.98
C ARG A 24 -9.03 11.79 11.98
N ILE A 25 -7.81 12.16 11.60
CA ILE A 25 -6.68 12.12 12.52
C ILE A 25 -6.91 13.07 13.71
N LEU A 26 -7.41 14.28 13.48
CA LEU A 26 -7.70 15.24 14.55
C LEU A 26 -8.74 14.67 15.52
N GLU A 27 -9.85 14.13 15.00
CA GLU A 27 -10.88 13.50 15.82
C GLU A 27 -10.33 12.34 16.66
N LEU A 28 -9.45 11.52 16.09
CA LEU A 28 -8.79 10.44 16.83
C LEU A 28 -7.87 10.98 17.93
N ILE A 29 -7.16 12.07 17.67
CA ILE A 29 -6.29 12.73 18.66
C ILE A 29 -7.12 13.31 19.81
N ASP A 30 -8.21 14.03 19.50
CA ASP A 30 -9.09 14.65 20.49
C ASP A 30 -9.76 13.58 21.38
N ASN A 31 -10.14 12.45 20.79
CA ASN A 31 -10.73 11.31 21.51
C ASN A 31 -9.68 10.36 22.12
N ASN A 32 -8.39 10.69 22.06
CA ASN A 32 -7.27 9.85 22.52
C ASN A 32 -7.29 8.40 21.96
N LYS A 33 -7.83 8.22 20.75
CA LYS A 33 -7.89 6.94 20.05
C LYS A 33 -6.58 6.68 19.29
N PRO A 34 -6.13 5.41 19.20
CA PRO A 34 -4.93 5.10 18.44
C PRO A 34 -5.16 5.36 16.95
N ILE A 35 -4.16 5.96 16.30
CA ILE A 35 -4.07 6.08 14.85
C ILE A 35 -3.21 4.93 14.32
N THR A 36 -3.66 4.17 13.33
CA THR A 36 -2.78 3.21 12.67
C THR A 36 -2.43 3.70 11.29
N PHE A 37 -1.18 4.05 11.05
CA PHE A 37 -0.75 4.36 9.70
C PHE A 37 0.12 3.26 9.10
N PHE A 38 0.00 3.11 7.79
CA PHE A 38 0.63 2.02 7.06
C PHE A 38 1.15 2.42 5.69
N SER A 39 2.03 1.58 5.16
CA SER A 39 2.52 1.68 3.79
C SER A 39 2.83 0.29 3.23
N TRP A 40 2.56 0.07 1.95
CA TRP A 40 3.03 -1.13 1.27
C TRP A 40 4.54 -1.10 1.01
N LYS A 41 5.15 -2.29 1.01
CA LYS A 41 6.52 -2.53 0.58
C LYS A 41 6.50 -3.74 -0.34
N MET A 42 6.65 -3.47 -1.63
CA MET A 42 6.73 -4.51 -2.66
C MET A 42 8.18 -4.87 -2.90
N PHE A 43 8.47 -6.17 -3.03
CA PHE A 43 9.74 -6.63 -3.56
C PHE A 43 9.70 -6.61 -5.08
N GLY A 44 10.85 -6.37 -5.71
CA GLY A 44 10.95 -6.34 -7.17
C GLY A 44 10.64 -7.73 -7.74
N ILE A 45 9.67 -7.82 -8.64
CA ILE A 45 9.35 -9.05 -9.38
C ILE A 45 9.45 -8.77 -10.87
N LYS A 46 10.00 -9.72 -11.63
CA LYS A 46 10.20 -9.57 -13.07
C LYS A 46 10.10 -10.92 -13.78
N MET A 47 9.37 -10.95 -14.88
CA MET A 47 9.28 -12.08 -15.79
C MET A 47 10.46 -12.02 -16.76
N THR A 48 11.16 -13.13 -16.88
CA THR A 48 12.27 -13.32 -17.82
C THR A 48 12.00 -14.55 -18.69
N GLN A 49 12.81 -14.79 -19.72
CA GLN A 49 12.75 -16.02 -20.51
C GLN A 49 12.94 -17.29 -19.66
N LYS A 50 13.63 -17.19 -18.51
CA LYS A 50 13.85 -18.29 -17.56
C LYS A 50 12.74 -18.44 -16.52
N GLY A 51 11.73 -17.58 -16.55
CA GLY A 51 10.62 -17.54 -15.59
C GLY A 51 10.59 -16.28 -14.73
N LEU A 52 9.74 -16.31 -13.69
CA LEU A 52 9.56 -15.19 -12.77
C LEU A 52 10.70 -15.16 -11.75
N ILE A 53 11.44 -14.05 -11.72
CA ILE A 53 12.44 -13.75 -10.71
C ILE A 53 11.93 -12.73 -9.71
N ALA A 54 12.48 -12.77 -8.50
CA ALA A 54 12.21 -11.79 -7.46
C ALA A 54 13.50 -11.35 -6.77
N ASN A 55 13.57 -10.07 -6.42
CA ASN A 55 14.64 -9.52 -5.60
C ASN A 55 14.22 -9.52 -4.13
N PRO A 56 14.76 -10.40 -3.28
CA PRO A 56 14.43 -10.45 -1.85
C PRO A 56 15.08 -9.31 -1.04
N SER A 57 15.99 -8.54 -1.65
CA SER A 57 16.66 -7.43 -0.96
C SER A 57 15.73 -6.21 -0.89
N PHE A 58 15.69 -5.58 0.28
CA PHE A 58 15.02 -4.29 0.44
C PHE A 58 16.02 -3.18 0.13
N ASP A 59 15.72 -2.36 -0.87
CA ASP A 59 16.55 -1.23 -1.28
C ASP A 59 16.42 -0.10 -0.25
N THR A 60 17.38 -0.06 0.67
CA THR A 60 17.42 0.93 1.74
C THR A 60 17.78 2.32 1.24
N ASP A 61 18.61 2.40 0.19
CA ASP A 61 19.08 3.67 -0.37
C ASP A 61 17.95 4.38 -1.09
N GLU A 62 17.16 3.64 -1.87
CA GLU A 62 15.94 4.16 -2.47
C GLU A 62 14.90 4.51 -1.40
N ALA A 63 14.75 3.68 -0.36
CA ALA A 63 13.83 4.00 0.74
C ALA A 63 14.20 5.31 1.47
N ASP A 64 15.49 5.55 1.72
CA ASP A 64 15.95 6.74 2.43
C ASP A 64 15.63 8.05 1.68
N LYS A 65 15.59 8.04 0.35
CA LYS A 65 15.19 9.21 -0.48
C LYS A 65 13.77 9.69 -0.17
N TYR A 66 12.86 8.80 0.19
CA TYR A 66 11.44 9.15 0.37
C TYR A 66 10.96 9.13 1.82
N ILE A 67 11.74 8.56 2.75
CA ILE A 67 11.28 8.31 4.11
C ILE A 67 11.33 9.53 5.03
N ILE A 68 11.97 10.63 4.62
CA ILE A 68 12.16 11.83 5.46
C ILE A 68 10.84 12.35 6.02
N LYS A 69 9.81 12.43 5.17
CA LYS A 69 8.47 12.86 5.60
C LYS A 69 7.88 11.91 6.64
N GLU A 70 8.00 10.61 6.43
CA GLU A 70 7.49 9.59 7.35
C GLU A 70 8.25 9.61 8.69
N LYS A 71 9.57 9.82 8.68
CA LYS A 71 10.39 10.05 9.88
C LYS A 71 9.89 11.28 10.65
N ASN A 72 9.62 12.40 9.97
CA ASN A 72 9.13 13.62 10.60
C ASN A 72 7.72 13.44 11.18
N PHE A 73 6.83 12.73 10.48
CA PHE A 73 5.50 12.40 10.97
C PHE A 73 5.57 11.61 12.28
N ILE A 74 6.39 10.55 12.32
CA ILE A 74 6.63 9.75 13.55
C ILE A 74 7.15 10.64 14.68
N LYS A 75 8.14 11.51 14.40
CA LYS A 75 8.68 12.44 15.39
C LYS A 75 7.60 13.37 15.96
N THR A 76 6.72 13.90 15.12
CA THR A 76 5.59 14.72 15.56
C THR A 76 4.65 13.94 16.46
N LEU A 77 4.27 12.72 16.08
CA LEU A 77 3.38 11.87 16.89
C LEU A 77 4.00 11.56 18.26
N LEU A 78 5.29 11.23 18.31
CA LEU A 78 6.02 10.97 19.55
C LEU A 78 6.12 12.21 20.44
N LYS A 79 6.53 13.36 19.87
CA LYS A 79 6.66 14.63 20.61
C LYS A 79 5.34 15.09 21.21
N LEU A 80 4.24 14.80 20.53
CA LEU A 80 2.90 15.13 21.00
C LEU A 80 2.26 14.01 21.80
N GLU A 81 2.94 12.91 22.09
CA GLU A 81 2.38 11.77 22.84
C GLU A 81 1.05 11.26 22.25
N ILE A 82 0.95 11.23 20.92
CA ILE A 82 -0.22 10.70 20.22
C ILE A 82 -0.10 9.18 20.19
N ASN A 83 -1.17 8.46 20.50
CA ASN A 83 -1.19 7.00 20.42
C ASN A 83 -1.23 6.56 18.94
N PHE A 84 -0.25 5.76 18.51
CA PHE A 84 -0.23 5.27 17.14
C PHE A 84 0.34 3.85 17.00
N LYS A 85 -0.04 3.21 15.89
CA LYS A 85 0.55 1.98 15.37
C LYS A 85 1.17 2.28 14.01
N TYR A 86 2.35 1.71 13.78
CA TYR A 86 3.08 1.86 12.54
C TYR A 86 3.27 0.51 11.87
N ILE A 87 2.64 0.31 10.70
CA ILE A 87 2.57 -0.99 10.01
C ILE A 87 3.18 -0.90 8.61
N LYS A 88 4.02 -1.87 8.24
CA LYS A 88 4.47 -2.09 6.87
C LYS A 88 3.81 -3.36 6.33
N LEU A 89 3.09 -3.22 5.22
CA LEU A 89 2.39 -4.32 4.58
C LEU A 89 3.24 -4.87 3.42
N ILE A 90 3.45 -6.18 3.38
CA ILE A 90 4.13 -6.87 2.28
C ILE A 90 3.07 -7.62 1.48
N PRO A 91 2.69 -7.17 0.28
CA PRO A 91 1.74 -7.87 -0.59
C PRO A 91 2.46 -9.05 -1.26
N ASN A 92 2.73 -10.10 -0.49
CA ASN A 92 3.53 -11.24 -0.94
C ASN A 92 2.75 -12.32 -1.68
N GLU A 93 1.44 -12.16 -1.81
CA GLU A 93 0.56 -12.98 -2.62
C GLU A 93 0.57 -12.59 -4.11
N LEU A 94 1.10 -11.40 -4.45
CA LEU A 94 1.12 -10.88 -5.82
C LEU A 94 1.71 -11.84 -6.86
N PRO A 95 2.87 -12.50 -6.61
CA PRO A 95 3.41 -13.45 -7.58
C PRO A 95 2.42 -14.57 -7.91
N LYS A 96 1.67 -15.04 -6.92
CA LYS A 96 0.70 -16.11 -7.08
C LYS A 96 -0.52 -15.61 -7.84
N VAL A 97 -1.02 -14.44 -7.49
CA VAL A 97 -2.21 -13.85 -8.13
C VAL A 97 -1.94 -13.50 -9.60
N PHE A 98 -0.82 -12.83 -9.89
CA PHE A 98 -0.49 -12.43 -11.26
C PHE A 98 -0.03 -13.59 -12.13
N PHE A 99 0.91 -14.39 -11.62
CA PHE A 99 1.68 -15.33 -12.44
C PHE A 99 1.50 -16.79 -12.05
N GLY A 100 0.71 -17.09 -11.02
CA GLY A 100 0.50 -18.47 -10.57
C GLY A 100 1.67 -19.05 -9.75
N VAL A 101 2.71 -18.27 -9.47
CA VAL A 101 3.97 -18.70 -8.82
C VAL A 101 4.01 -18.29 -7.35
N ASN A 102 4.46 -19.18 -6.46
CA ASN A 102 4.69 -18.86 -5.05
C ASN A 102 6.17 -18.56 -4.81
N LEU A 103 6.47 -17.49 -4.07
CA LEU A 103 7.85 -17.08 -3.71
C LEU A 103 8.01 -16.93 -2.19
N PRO A 104 7.84 -18.02 -1.41
CA PRO A 104 7.78 -17.94 0.06
C PRO A 104 9.12 -17.58 0.70
N LYS A 105 10.24 -18.04 0.12
CA LYS A 105 11.58 -17.77 0.64
C LYS A 105 11.95 -16.30 0.44
N GLU A 106 11.77 -15.80 -0.77
CA GLU A 106 12.10 -14.43 -1.16
C GLU A 106 11.26 -13.42 -0.39
N SER A 107 9.94 -13.67 -0.31
CA SER A 107 9.04 -12.79 0.44
C SER A 107 9.34 -12.75 1.94
N THR A 108 9.75 -13.88 2.53
CA THR A 108 10.14 -13.93 3.95
C THR A 108 11.44 -13.16 4.19
N SER A 109 12.45 -13.38 3.34
CA SER A 109 13.72 -12.63 3.41
C SER A 109 13.50 -11.12 3.27
N PHE A 110 12.68 -10.71 2.30
CA PHE A 110 12.31 -9.31 2.10
C PHE A 110 11.61 -8.71 3.32
N ALA A 111 10.62 -9.41 3.90
CA ALA A 111 9.91 -8.94 5.09
C ALA A 111 10.86 -8.74 6.31
N VAL A 112 11.85 -9.63 6.48
CA VAL A 112 12.88 -9.49 7.51
C VAL A 112 13.72 -8.23 7.29
N ASN A 113 14.14 -7.98 6.05
CA ASN A 113 14.94 -6.79 5.71
C ASN A 113 14.15 -5.49 5.92
N VAL A 114 12.88 -5.44 5.50
CA VAL A 114 11.96 -4.33 5.77
C VAL A 114 11.82 -4.11 7.28
N SER A 115 11.59 -5.17 8.05
CA SER A 115 11.46 -5.11 9.52
C SER A 115 12.71 -4.54 10.17
N ARG A 116 13.90 -5.04 9.80
CA ARG A 116 15.18 -4.54 10.32
C ARG A 116 15.38 -3.06 10.02
N TYR A 117 15.08 -2.61 8.81
CA TYR A 117 15.22 -1.21 8.42
C TYR A 117 14.26 -0.30 9.19
N PHE A 118 12.96 -0.61 9.22
CA PHE A 118 11.97 0.27 9.84
C PHE A 118 11.99 0.26 11.36
N LYS A 119 12.45 -0.82 12.00
CA LYS A 119 12.64 -0.86 13.45
C LYS A 119 13.76 0.09 13.93
N LYS A 120 14.75 0.42 13.08
CA LYS A 120 15.73 1.48 13.38
C LYS A 120 15.08 2.87 13.44
N ILE A 121 14.00 3.09 12.69
CA ILE A 121 13.26 4.36 12.69
C ILE A 121 12.28 4.42 13.86
N TYR A 122 11.55 3.33 14.09
CA TYR A 122 10.62 3.20 15.21
C TYR A 122 10.59 1.74 15.69
N PRO A 123 11.10 1.44 16.89
CA PRO A 123 11.26 0.06 17.37
C PRO A 123 9.95 -0.77 17.42
N LYS A 124 8.81 -0.11 17.62
CA LYS A 124 7.49 -0.77 17.67
C LYS A 124 6.85 -0.95 16.27
N THR A 125 7.59 -0.73 15.18
CA THR A 125 7.09 -0.98 13.83
C THR A 125 6.71 -2.45 13.65
N LYS A 126 5.51 -2.70 13.11
CA LYS A 126 5.05 -4.04 12.71
C LYS A 126 5.22 -4.21 11.21
N VAL A 127 5.69 -5.39 10.80
CA VAL A 127 5.70 -5.80 9.39
C VAL A 127 4.80 -7.00 9.26
N ILE A 128 3.88 -6.95 8.30
CA ILE A 128 2.84 -7.98 8.11
C ILE A 128 2.84 -8.39 6.65
N LYS A 129 2.91 -9.69 6.39
CA LYS A 129 2.71 -10.24 5.05
C LYS A 129 1.21 -10.40 4.81
N LEU A 130 0.69 -9.98 3.66
CA LEU A 130 -0.75 -10.09 3.39
C LEU A 130 -1.23 -11.54 3.42
N SER A 131 -0.43 -12.48 2.91
CA SER A 131 -0.71 -13.92 3.03
C SER A 131 -0.96 -14.39 4.48
N GLU A 132 -0.34 -13.77 5.49
CA GLU A 132 -0.59 -14.09 6.90
C GLU A 132 -1.98 -13.62 7.33
N LEU A 133 -2.42 -12.44 6.88
CA LEU A 133 -3.79 -11.97 7.12
C LEU A 133 -4.83 -12.87 6.43
N LEU A 134 -4.50 -13.36 5.23
CA LEU A 134 -5.37 -14.24 4.45
C LEU A 134 -5.43 -15.68 4.99
N SER A 135 -4.60 -16.05 5.97
CA SER A 135 -4.78 -17.31 6.70
C SER A 135 -6.04 -17.31 7.58
N ASN A 136 -6.53 -16.13 7.95
CA ASN A 136 -7.81 -15.98 8.65
C ASN A 136 -8.97 -16.12 7.66
N ARG A 137 -9.76 -17.19 7.80
CA ARG A 137 -10.84 -17.55 6.86
C ARG A 137 -11.84 -16.40 6.59
N PRO A 138 -12.38 -15.69 7.60
CA PRO A 138 -13.19 -14.50 7.36
C PRO A 138 -12.52 -13.43 6.48
N LEU A 139 -11.24 -13.12 6.72
CA LEU A 139 -10.50 -12.16 5.91
C LEU A 139 -10.29 -12.69 4.50
N ALA A 140 -9.90 -13.96 4.34
CA ALA A 140 -9.74 -14.59 3.02
C ALA A 140 -11.01 -14.47 2.15
N LEU A 141 -12.20 -14.67 2.75
CA LEU A 141 -13.48 -14.54 2.05
C LEU A 141 -13.77 -13.10 1.62
N VAL A 142 -13.50 -12.12 2.48
CA VAL A 142 -13.65 -10.69 2.13
C VAL A 142 -12.71 -10.34 0.98
N TYR A 143 -11.46 -10.80 1.04
CA TYR A 143 -10.47 -10.58 -0.01
C TYR A 143 -10.93 -11.17 -1.34
N GLN A 144 -11.36 -12.43 -1.37
CA GLN A 144 -11.80 -13.10 -2.60
C GLN A 144 -13.02 -12.41 -3.22
N LYS A 145 -14.01 -12.00 -2.42
CA LYS A 145 -15.18 -11.28 -2.91
C LYS A 145 -14.82 -9.92 -3.51
N ALA A 146 -14.00 -9.14 -2.80
CA ALA A 146 -13.54 -7.84 -3.27
C ALA A 146 -12.64 -7.96 -4.52
N PHE A 147 -11.81 -9.00 -4.56
CA PHE A 147 -10.95 -9.31 -5.71
C PHE A 147 -11.76 -9.59 -6.97
N ALA A 148 -12.75 -10.49 -6.89
CA ALA A 148 -13.62 -10.83 -8.01
C ALA A 148 -14.39 -9.60 -8.52
N LYS A 149 -14.97 -8.82 -7.60
CA LYS A 149 -15.70 -7.59 -7.94
C LYS A 149 -14.80 -6.56 -8.65
N GLY A 150 -13.59 -6.35 -8.15
CA GLY A 150 -12.65 -5.38 -8.73
C GLY A 150 -12.11 -5.77 -10.11
N GLN A 151 -12.07 -7.07 -10.45
CA GLN A 151 -11.67 -7.50 -11.80
C GLN A 151 -12.72 -7.18 -12.86
N THR A 152 -13.99 -7.20 -12.47
CA THR A 152 -15.14 -7.00 -13.36
C THR A 152 -15.66 -5.57 -13.35
N GLU A 153 -15.00 -4.66 -12.62
CA GLU A 153 -15.42 -3.27 -12.53
C GLU A 153 -15.33 -2.58 -13.90
N ASN A 154 -16.37 -1.83 -14.27
CA ASN A 154 -16.39 -1.12 -15.53
C ASN A 154 -15.47 0.12 -15.46
N ILE A 155 -14.28 -0.01 -16.03
CA ILE A 155 -13.25 1.03 -15.99
C ILE A 155 -13.24 1.77 -17.33
N ASP A 156 -13.17 3.11 -17.26
CA ASP A 156 -13.00 3.99 -18.42
C ASP A 156 -11.99 3.40 -19.43
N PRO A 157 -12.42 3.12 -20.69
CA PRO A 157 -11.59 2.46 -21.68
C PRO A 157 -10.24 3.14 -21.94
N LYS A 158 -10.18 4.49 -21.90
CA LYS A 158 -8.94 5.23 -22.12
C LYS A 158 -7.93 5.00 -21.00
N LYS A 159 -8.42 4.86 -19.77
CA LYS A 159 -7.58 4.61 -18.59
C LYS A 159 -7.17 3.16 -18.51
N PHE A 160 -8.10 2.27 -18.82
CA PHE A 160 -7.83 0.86 -18.90
C PHE A 160 -6.75 0.55 -19.95
N ALA A 161 -6.79 1.19 -21.13
CA ALA A 161 -5.77 1.03 -22.18
C ALA A 161 -4.35 1.40 -21.68
N LYS A 162 -4.20 2.49 -20.92
CA LYS A 162 -2.91 2.86 -20.35
C LYS A 162 -2.43 1.87 -19.28
N GLU A 163 -3.34 1.32 -18.48
CA GLU A 163 -2.98 0.26 -17.53
C GLU A 163 -2.53 -1.01 -18.24
N LYS A 164 -3.20 -1.43 -19.32
CA LYS A 164 -2.76 -2.58 -20.12
C LYS A 164 -1.32 -2.42 -20.57
N LEU A 165 -1.00 -1.25 -21.15
CA LEU A 165 0.33 -0.92 -21.63
C LEU A 165 1.37 -0.84 -20.50
N SER A 166 1.00 -0.24 -19.38
CA SER A 166 1.90 -0.18 -18.23
C SER A 166 2.19 -1.57 -17.68
N ARG A 167 1.18 -2.44 -17.53
CA ARG A 167 1.35 -3.78 -16.96
C ARG A 167 2.05 -4.74 -17.92
N SER A 168 1.88 -4.56 -19.23
CA SER A 168 2.58 -5.37 -20.24
C SER A 168 4.08 -5.13 -20.25
N THR A 169 4.55 -3.98 -19.78
CA THR A 169 5.96 -3.57 -19.77
C THR A 169 6.60 -3.54 -18.39
N TYR A 170 5.81 -3.39 -17.32
CA TYR A 170 6.34 -3.20 -15.98
C TYR A 170 6.92 -4.47 -15.35
N TYR A 171 6.29 -5.62 -15.59
CA TYR A 171 6.67 -6.89 -14.96
C TYR A 171 7.52 -7.78 -15.87
N SER A 172 8.02 -7.29 -17.00
CA SER A 172 8.68 -8.13 -18.00
C SER A 172 9.79 -7.36 -18.70
N ASP A 173 10.86 -8.05 -19.09
CA ASP A 173 11.91 -7.50 -19.96
C ASP A 173 11.40 -7.25 -21.39
N GLU A 174 10.53 -8.14 -21.88
CA GLU A 174 9.89 -8.03 -23.18
C GLU A 174 8.40 -7.69 -23.02
N PRO A 175 7.81 -6.84 -23.86
CA PRO A 175 6.40 -6.51 -23.78
C PRO A 175 5.52 -7.76 -23.87
N LEU A 176 4.62 -7.92 -22.90
CA LEU A 176 3.62 -8.99 -22.93
C LEU A 176 2.58 -8.75 -24.03
N SER A 177 1.96 -9.82 -24.54
CA SER A 177 0.83 -9.71 -25.47
C SER A 177 -0.30 -8.88 -24.89
N ASN A 178 -1.10 -8.24 -25.75
CA ASN A 178 -2.21 -7.39 -25.34
C ASN A 178 -3.23 -8.13 -24.45
N GLU A 179 -3.47 -9.41 -24.72
CA GLU A 179 -4.32 -10.28 -23.90
C GLU A 179 -3.75 -10.44 -22.48
N LYS A 180 -2.47 -10.83 -22.36
CA LYS A 180 -1.80 -10.95 -21.06
C LYS A 180 -1.75 -9.63 -20.30
N GLY A 181 -1.49 -8.53 -21.01
CA GLY A 181 -1.55 -7.17 -20.45
C GLY A 181 -2.95 -6.82 -19.91
N THR A 182 -4.01 -7.20 -20.63
CA THR A 182 -5.41 -7.03 -20.20
C THR A 182 -5.71 -7.81 -18.93
N ILE A 183 -5.34 -9.09 -18.89
CA ILE A 183 -5.55 -9.96 -17.71
C ILE A 183 -4.81 -9.40 -16.49
N LEU A 184 -3.56 -9.00 -16.65
CA LEU A 184 -2.78 -8.42 -15.55
C LEU A 184 -3.34 -7.08 -15.07
N ALA A 185 -3.83 -6.24 -15.98
CA ALA A 185 -4.50 -5.01 -15.62
C ALA A 185 -5.75 -5.30 -14.75
N GLN A 186 -6.64 -6.19 -15.19
CA GLN A 186 -7.84 -6.58 -14.41
C GLN A 186 -7.49 -7.15 -13.04
N LYS A 187 -6.52 -8.07 -12.98
CA LYS A 187 -6.03 -8.62 -11.71
C LYS A 187 -5.48 -7.53 -10.80
N ALA A 188 -4.83 -6.49 -11.33
CA ALA A 188 -4.29 -5.39 -10.53
C ALA A 188 -5.41 -4.54 -9.91
N PHE A 189 -6.50 -4.28 -10.62
CA PHE A 189 -7.68 -3.62 -10.05
C PHE A 189 -8.36 -4.48 -8.97
N GLY A 190 -8.51 -5.78 -9.24
CA GLY A 190 -9.00 -6.74 -8.25
C GLY A 190 -8.14 -6.72 -6.98
N LEU A 191 -6.82 -6.82 -7.12
CA LEU A 191 -5.88 -6.81 -6.00
C LEU A 191 -6.00 -5.55 -5.18
N PHE A 192 -5.93 -4.39 -5.83
CA PHE A 192 -6.08 -3.11 -5.16
C PHE A 192 -7.37 -3.05 -4.31
N SER A 193 -8.49 -3.52 -4.87
CA SER A 193 -9.77 -3.59 -4.18
C SER A 193 -9.74 -4.55 -2.97
N ALA A 194 -9.15 -5.72 -3.16
CA ALA A 194 -9.08 -6.76 -2.14
C ALA A 194 -8.15 -6.40 -0.97
N GLU A 195 -6.95 -5.91 -1.27
CA GLU A 195 -5.97 -5.46 -0.27
C GLU A 195 -6.56 -4.32 0.59
N THR A 196 -7.25 -3.37 -0.05
CA THR A 196 -7.93 -2.27 0.63
C THR A 196 -9.01 -2.79 1.57
N ALA A 197 -9.88 -3.70 1.10
CA ALA A 197 -10.94 -4.27 1.93
C ALA A 197 -10.41 -4.98 3.18
N ILE A 198 -9.30 -5.74 3.05
CA ILE A 198 -8.67 -6.41 4.18
C ILE A 198 -8.09 -5.42 5.18
N ILE A 199 -7.42 -4.38 4.70
CA ILE A 199 -6.84 -3.35 5.55
C ILE A 199 -7.90 -2.71 6.43
N PHE A 200 -9.05 -2.31 5.88
CA PHE A 200 -10.12 -1.71 6.67
C PHE A 200 -10.79 -2.69 7.64
N LYS A 201 -10.84 -3.98 7.29
CA LYS A 201 -11.40 -5.00 8.17
C LYS A 201 -10.46 -5.37 9.33
N TYR A 202 -9.16 -5.33 9.09
CA TYR A 202 -8.13 -5.80 10.02
C TYR A 202 -7.51 -4.68 10.87
N ILE A 203 -7.25 -3.51 10.27
CA ILE A 203 -6.52 -2.41 10.91
C ILE A 203 -7.51 -1.47 11.58
N THR A 204 -7.35 -1.25 12.88
CA THR A 204 -8.13 -0.24 13.62
C THR A 204 -7.66 1.17 13.25
N ASN A 205 -8.59 2.05 12.91
CA ASN A 205 -8.33 3.46 12.56
C ASN A 205 -7.20 3.63 11.52
N PRO A 206 -7.33 3.01 10.33
CA PRO A 206 -6.29 3.05 9.32
C PRO A 206 -6.17 4.46 8.74
N VAL A 207 -4.94 4.93 8.62
CA VAL A 207 -4.56 6.20 8.00
C VAL A 207 -3.48 5.91 6.97
N LEU A 208 -3.74 6.28 5.74
CA LEU A 208 -2.75 6.15 4.69
C LEU A 208 -1.82 7.38 4.69
N LEU A 209 -0.52 7.14 4.75
CA LEU A 209 0.48 8.15 4.42
C LEU A 209 0.76 8.09 2.91
N ALA A 210 0.28 9.10 2.18
CA ALA A 210 0.55 9.26 0.76
C ALA A 210 0.98 10.71 0.53
N GLY A 211 2.29 10.92 0.35
CA GLY A 211 2.75 12.17 -0.23
C GLY A 211 2.42 12.18 -1.72
N ALA A 212 2.18 13.36 -2.31
CA ALA A 212 1.98 13.54 -3.76
C ALA A 212 3.13 13.00 -4.65
N ARG A 213 4.24 12.54 -4.05
CA ARG A 213 5.40 11.90 -4.70
C ARG A 213 5.90 10.67 -3.93
N SER A 214 5.05 9.97 -3.19
CA SER A 214 5.43 8.68 -2.60
C SER A 214 5.43 7.61 -3.70
N ILE A 215 6.40 7.76 -4.61
CA ILE A 215 6.56 7.08 -5.89
C ILE A 215 6.59 5.55 -5.74
N ASP A 216 6.82 5.04 -4.53
CA ASP A 216 6.90 3.60 -4.25
C ASP A 216 5.94 3.07 -3.16
N THR A 217 5.01 3.88 -2.66
CA THR A 217 3.88 3.34 -1.86
C THR A 217 2.79 2.74 -2.74
N TYR A 218 2.87 3.01 -4.05
CA TYR A 218 1.99 2.51 -5.09
C TYR A 218 2.81 2.18 -6.34
N LYS A 219 3.49 1.03 -6.36
CA LYS A 219 3.97 0.42 -7.62
C LYS A 219 2.82 -0.17 -8.46
N TYR A 220 1.57 0.05 -8.03
CA TYR A 220 0.45 0.21 -8.94
C TYR A 220 0.40 1.65 -9.46
N LYS A 221 1.27 2.02 -10.40
CA LYS A 221 1.13 3.29 -11.12
C LYS A 221 -0.13 3.21 -12.00
N PHE A 222 -1.29 3.53 -11.44
CA PHE A 222 -2.49 3.74 -12.23
C PHE A 222 -2.39 5.10 -12.92
N SER A 223 -2.41 5.09 -14.24
CA SER A 223 -2.23 6.23 -15.13
C SER A 223 -3.48 7.12 -15.14
N LYS A 224 -3.67 7.83 -14.03
CA LYS A 224 -4.79 8.75 -13.72
C LYS A 224 -6.17 8.08 -13.86
N TYR A 225 -6.68 7.57 -12.74
CA TYR A 225 -8.05 7.08 -12.54
C TYR A 225 -9.13 8.16 -12.84
N PRO A 226 -10.44 7.83 -13.02
CA PRO A 226 -11.60 8.67 -12.70
C PRO A 226 -11.37 10.07 -12.12
N LYS A 227 -11.78 11.20 -12.74
CA LYS A 227 -12.04 12.42 -11.93
C LYS A 227 -13.16 12.12 -10.91
N ASP A 228 -14.11 11.30 -11.33
CA ASP A 228 -15.27 10.86 -10.56
C ASP A 228 -15.03 9.48 -9.94
N ARG A 229 -13.81 9.25 -9.44
CA ARG A 229 -13.66 8.25 -8.37
C ARG A 229 -14.22 8.91 -7.11
N PRO A 230 -14.78 8.15 -6.15
CA PRO A 230 -14.38 8.41 -4.79
C PRO A 230 -12.85 8.23 -4.78
N ILE A 231 -12.14 9.36 -4.83
CA ILE A 231 -10.67 9.50 -4.80
C ILE A 231 -10.17 8.62 -3.68
N LEU A 232 -9.48 7.50 -3.96
CA LEU A 232 -8.93 6.64 -2.90
C LEU A 232 -9.95 6.50 -1.74
N PRO A 233 -11.15 5.99 -2.07
CA PRO A 233 -12.43 6.62 -1.71
C PRO A 233 -12.34 7.33 -0.39
N ILE A 234 -12.33 8.68 -0.43
CA ILE A 234 -12.39 9.59 0.71
C ILE A 234 -12.55 8.75 1.96
N LEU A 235 -11.52 8.24 2.62
CA LEU A 235 -11.67 7.50 3.88
C LEU A 235 -12.93 6.59 4.16
N PHE A 236 -13.71 6.02 3.25
CA PHE A 236 -15.14 5.74 3.60
C PHE A 236 -15.56 4.30 3.39
N VAL A 237 -15.93 3.61 4.49
CA VAL A 237 -17.26 3.56 5.15
C VAL A 237 -18.12 2.52 4.43
N LEU A 238 -18.51 1.51 5.21
CA LEU A 238 -19.38 0.41 4.82
C LEU A 238 -20.69 0.93 4.21
#